data_AF-A0A7J0AE83-F1
#
_entry.id   AF-A0A7J0AE83-F1
#
_cell.length_a   1.000
_cell.length_b   1.000
_cell.length_c   1.000
_cell.angle_alpha   90.00
_cell.angle_beta   90.00
_cell.angle_gamma   90.00
#
_symmetry.space_group_name_H-M   'P 1'
#
loop_
_entity.id
_entity.type
_entity.pdbx_description
1 polymer ?
#
loop_
_entity_poly.entity_id
_entity_poly.type
_entity_poly.pdbx_seq_one_letter_code
_entity_poly.pdbx_strand_id
1 'polypeptide(L)'
;MPVAISYEYDPNDYLKAREFLLRKRDPEFKKSQRDDLFSMETGLLQQKGHVHLSLTEPMNPHIDAIAPDADKATIVSQVCSDIDNAIHSHYKLYPINYIAYDQLTGESRFKDRYTASDMEKVETYIGSQLAKVDDVKDLTASDMDYMRKMVLTMYANPLRNKLKI
;
A
#
# COMPACT_ATOMS: atom_id res chain seq x y z
N MET A 1 6.14 16.14 -13.81
CA MET A 1 4.78 16.11 -13.24
C MET A 1 4.56 14.72 -12.66
N PRO A 2 4.63 14.56 -11.34
CA PRO A 2 4.24 13.33 -10.66
C PRO A 2 2.78 12.94 -10.93
N VAL A 3 2.51 11.65 -10.83
CA VAL A 3 1.16 11.10 -10.98
C VAL A 3 0.91 10.16 -9.81
N ALA A 4 -0.15 10.43 -9.05
CA ALA A 4 -0.63 9.52 -8.01
C ALA A 4 -1.73 8.62 -8.59
N ILE A 5 -1.52 7.31 -8.51
CA ILE A 5 -2.52 6.30 -8.89
C ILE A 5 -2.97 5.60 -7.61
N SER A 6 -4.23 5.75 -7.25
CA SER A 6 -4.82 5.21 -6.03
C SER A 6 -5.83 4.12 -6.38
N TYR A 7 -5.61 2.93 -5.82
CA TYR A 7 -6.53 1.81 -5.90
C TYR A 7 -7.26 1.66 -4.57
N GLU A 8 -8.55 1.36 -4.62
CA GLU A 8 -9.29 0.96 -3.43
C GLU A 8 -8.82 -0.41 -2.93
N TYR A 9 -8.62 -1.34 -3.86
CA TYR A 9 -8.17 -2.70 -3.59
C TYR A 9 -6.93 -3.03 -4.41
N ASP A 10 -5.90 -3.58 -3.75
CA ASP A 10 -4.70 -4.12 -4.41
C ASP A 10 -4.91 -5.62 -4.65
N PRO A 11 -5.05 -6.07 -5.92
CA PRO A 11 -5.27 -7.48 -6.19
C PRO A 11 -4.14 -8.42 -5.79
N ASN A 12 -2.94 -7.86 -5.59
CA ASN A 12 -1.74 -8.61 -5.20
C ASN A 12 -1.54 -8.62 -3.67
N ASP A 13 -2.48 -8.13 -2.87
CA ASP A 13 -2.32 -8.01 -1.43
C ASP A 13 -2.06 -9.36 -0.73
N TYR A 14 -2.80 -10.42 -1.09
CA TYR A 14 -2.56 -11.77 -0.57
C TYR A 14 -1.23 -12.37 -1.05
N LEU A 15 -0.80 -12.05 -2.28
CA LEU A 15 0.48 -12.51 -2.80
C LEU A 15 1.65 -11.88 -2.03
N LYS A 16 1.53 -10.59 -1.70
CA LYS A 16 2.49 -9.88 -0.85
C LYS A 16 2.47 -10.41 0.58
N ALA A 17 1.28 -10.65 1.14
CA ALA A 17 1.14 -11.23 2.48
C ALA A 17 1.78 -12.62 2.58
N ARG A 18 1.54 -13.48 1.57
CA ARG A 18 2.21 -14.78 1.40
C ARG A 18 3.72 -14.63 1.36
N GLU A 19 4.24 -13.71 0.54
CA GLU A 19 5.68 -13.46 0.46
C GLU A 19 6.27 -13.03 1.80
N PHE A 20 5.62 -12.12 2.52
CA PHE A 20 6.08 -11.72 3.85
C PHE A 20 6.15 -12.91 4.80
N LEU A 21 5.15 -13.79 4.77
CA LEU A 21 5.13 -15.01 5.58
C LEU A 21 6.28 -15.96 5.20
N LEU A 22 6.49 -16.18 3.90
CA LEU A 22 7.58 -17.05 3.41
C LEU A 22 8.95 -16.51 3.81
N ARG A 23 9.18 -15.20 3.66
CA ARG A 23 10.42 -14.54 4.11
C ARG A 23 10.61 -14.57 5.63
N LYS A 24 9.52 -14.56 6.40
CA LYS A 24 9.56 -14.69 7.86
C LYS A 24 9.96 -16.12 8.28
N ARG A 25 9.49 -17.14 7.56
CA ARG A 25 9.83 -18.55 7.81
C ARG A 25 11.23 -18.91 7.30
N ASP A 26 11.60 -18.36 6.15
CA ASP A 26 12.89 -18.55 5.50
C ASP A 26 13.42 -17.19 4.98
N PRO A 27 14.39 -16.58 5.69
CA PRO A 27 15.00 -15.31 5.29
C PRO A 27 15.66 -15.32 3.90
N GLU A 28 16.05 -16.50 3.39
CA GLU A 28 16.68 -16.65 2.06
C GLU A 28 15.65 -16.87 0.94
N PHE A 29 14.35 -16.89 1.26
CA PHE A 29 13.29 -17.05 0.27
C PHE A 29 13.39 -15.99 -0.83
N LYS A 30 13.44 -16.47 -2.08
CA LYS A 30 13.40 -15.63 -3.29
C LYS A 30 12.24 -16.06 -4.16
N LYS A 31 11.52 -15.06 -4.70
CA LYS A 31 10.48 -15.30 -5.69
C LYS A 31 11.04 -16.00 -6.91
N SER A 32 10.25 -16.92 -7.45
CA SER A 32 10.52 -17.47 -8.77
C SER A 32 10.03 -16.51 -9.86
N GLN A 33 10.56 -16.66 -11.08
CA GLN A 33 10.04 -15.91 -12.24
C GLN A 33 8.55 -16.18 -12.51
N ARG A 34 8.05 -17.38 -12.15
CA ARG A 34 6.63 -17.71 -12.29
C ARG A 34 5.78 -16.92 -11.30
N ASP A 35 6.24 -16.73 -10.07
CA ASP A 35 5.54 -15.91 -9.07
C ASP A 35 5.44 -14.45 -9.49
N ASP A 36 6.49 -13.91 -10.10
CA ASP A 36 6.50 -12.55 -10.63
C ASP A 36 5.53 -12.41 -11.80
N LEU A 37 5.51 -13.37 -12.73
CA LEU A 37 4.55 -13.37 -13.85
C LEU A 37 3.10 -13.45 -13.35
N PHE A 38 2.83 -14.31 -12.38
CA PHE A 38 1.50 -14.45 -11.78
C PHE A 38 1.07 -13.17 -11.04
N SER A 39 2.00 -12.47 -10.37
CA SER A 39 1.73 -11.19 -9.71
C SER A 39 1.42 -10.08 -10.73
N MET A 40 2.10 -10.07 -11.89
CA MET A 40 1.80 -9.15 -12.97
C MET A 40 0.43 -9.42 -13.58
N GLU A 41 0.14 -10.69 -13.90
CA GLU A 41 -1.16 -11.11 -14.45
C GLU A 41 -2.30 -10.74 -13.50
N THR A 42 -2.17 -11.08 -12.22
CA THR A 42 -3.14 -10.77 -11.17
C THR A 42 -3.34 -9.26 -11.05
N GLY A 43 -2.24 -8.50 -11.01
CA GLY A 43 -2.29 -7.04 -10.95
C GLY A 43 -2.97 -6.39 -12.15
N LEU A 44 -2.88 -6.98 -13.35
CA LEU A 44 -3.51 -6.46 -14.56
C LEU A 44 -4.99 -6.84 -14.65
N LEU A 45 -5.32 -8.12 -14.45
CA LEU A 45 -6.64 -8.68 -14.78
C LEU A 45 -7.67 -8.55 -13.67
N GLN A 46 -7.24 -8.47 -12.41
CA GLN A 46 -8.17 -8.46 -11.28
C GLN A 46 -8.71 -7.07 -10.96
N GLN A 47 -9.87 -7.06 -10.30
CA GLN A 47 -10.61 -5.86 -9.92
C GLN A 47 -9.89 -5.06 -8.84
N LYS A 48 -9.76 -3.74 -9.06
CA LYS A 48 -9.06 -2.79 -8.17
C LYS A 48 -10.01 -1.94 -7.33
N GLY A 49 -11.32 -2.24 -7.41
CA GLY A 49 -12.38 -1.36 -6.91
C GLY A 49 -12.36 -0.02 -7.63
N HIS A 50 -12.51 1.07 -6.89
CA HIS A 50 -12.36 2.41 -7.44
C HIS A 50 -10.89 2.72 -7.75
N VAL A 51 -10.64 3.20 -8.98
CA VAL A 51 -9.33 3.68 -9.42
C VAL A 51 -9.40 5.20 -9.56
N HIS A 52 -8.46 5.89 -8.93
CA HIS A 52 -8.33 7.34 -9.03
C HIS A 52 -6.93 7.71 -9.53
N LEU A 53 -6.87 8.51 -10.59
CA LEU A 53 -5.63 9.10 -11.08
C LEU A 53 -5.64 10.60 -10.79
N SER A 54 -4.59 11.07 -10.11
CA SER A 54 -4.38 12.49 -9.86
C SER A 54 -3.06 12.92 -10.51
N LEU A 55 -3.15 13.90 -11.39
CA LEU A 55 -1.99 14.60 -11.94
C LEU A 55 -1.63 15.74 -10.98
N THR A 56 -0.36 15.85 -10.59
CA THR A 56 0.10 16.93 -9.71
C THR A 56 0.53 18.14 -10.53
N GLU A 57 0.96 19.21 -9.86
CA GLU A 57 1.59 20.34 -10.55
C GLU A 57 2.94 19.94 -11.19
N PRO A 58 3.39 20.65 -12.25
CA PRO A 58 4.74 20.49 -12.77
C PRO A 58 5.81 20.74 -11.71
N MET A 59 6.90 19.97 -11.73
CA MET A 59 7.98 20.08 -10.75
C MET A 59 8.98 21.18 -11.07
N ASN A 60 8.94 21.76 -12.27
CA ASN A 60 9.88 22.78 -12.71
C ASN A 60 10.03 23.93 -11.70
N PRO A 61 8.95 24.53 -11.16
CA PRO A 61 9.08 25.61 -10.19
C PRO A 61 9.79 25.17 -8.88
N HIS A 62 9.57 23.93 -8.45
CA HIS A 62 10.24 23.38 -7.26
C HIS A 62 11.73 23.16 -7.51
N ILE A 63 12.09 22.66 -8.70
CA ILE A 63 13.49 22.43 -9.09
C ILE A 63 14.22 23.77 -9.27
N ASP A 64 13.57 24.75 -9.92
CA ASP A 64 14.14 26.07 -10.17
C ASP A 64 14.35 26.87 -8.87
N ALA A 65 13.64 26.53 -7.79
CA ALA A 65 13.79 27.13 -6.48
C ALA A 65 14.98 26.57 -5.66
N ILE A 66 15.62 25.47 -6.12
CA ILE A 66 16.77 24.89 -5.43
C ILE A 66 18.00 25.79 -5.62
N ALA A 67 18.75 26.00 -4.54
CA ALA A 67 19.95 26.84 -4.57
C ALA A 67 20.95 26.35 -5.64
N PRO A 68 21.40 27.21 -6.58
CA PRO A 68 22.28 26.79 -7.69
C PRO A 68 23.65 26.24 -7.24
N ASP A 69 24.08 26.60 -6.04
CA ASP A 69 25.33 26.19 -5.41
C ASP A 69 25.18 24.97 -4.47
N ALA A 70 23.97 24.42 -4.33
CA ALA A 70 23.75 23.19 -3.58
C ALA A 70 24.52 22.03 -4.21
N ASP A 71 25.04 21.14 -3.36
CA ASP A 71 25.69 19.93 -3.85
C ASP A 71 24.66 18.97 -4.48
N LYS A 72 25.14 18.09 -5.36
CA LYS A 72 24.27 17.16 -6.11
C LYS A 72 23.44 16.25 -5.21
N ALA A 73 23.96 15.82 -4.06
CA ALA A 73 23.23 14.92 -3.17
C ALA A 73 22.04 15.66 -2.52
N THR A 74 22.26 16.91 -2.11
CA THR A 74 21.19 17.77 -1.59
C THR A 74 20.11 18.04 -2.64
N ILE A 75 20.50 18.37 -3.88
CA ILE A 75 19.55 18.58 -4.98
C ILE A 75 18.69 17.33 -5.20
N VAL A 76 19.32 16.15 -5.33
CA VAL A 76 18.59 14.89 -5.55
C VAL A 76 17.65 14.58 -4.39
N SER A 77 18.12 14.73 -3.15
CA SER A 77 17.30 14.49 -1.96
C SER A 77 16.08 15.41 -1.91
N GLN A 78 16.24 16.69 -2.23
CA GLN A 78 15.14 17.65 -2.25
C GLN A 78 14.10 17.29 -3.32
N VAL A 79 14.56 17.02 -4.54
CA VAL A 79 13.67 16.62 -5.65
C VAL A 79 12.92 15.33 -5.33
N CYS A 80 13.58 14.32 -4.76
CA CYS A 80 12.92 13.10 -4.31
C CYS A 80 11.86 13.38 -3.24
N SER A 81 12.17 14.20 -2.25
CA SER A 81 11.22 14.59 -1.19
C SER A 81 10.02 15.33 -1.76
N ASP A 82 10.22 16.23 -2.72
CA ASP A 82 9.13 16.99 -3.33
C ASP A 82 8.21 16.08 -4.16
N ILE A 83 8.79 15.10 -4.88
CA ILE A 83 8.03 14.08 -5.61
C ILE A 83 7.20 13.23 -4.64
N ASP A 84 7.81 12.76 -3.54
CA ASP A 84 7.11 11.97 -2.52
C ASP A 84 5.95 12.75 -1.90
N ASN A 85 6.18 14.02 -1.54
CA ASN A 85 5.16 14.91 -1.00
C ASN A 85 4.02 15.14 -2.00
N ALA A 86 4.35 15.35 -3.28
CA ALA A 86 3.35 15.51 -4.33
C ALA A 86 2.49 14.23 -4.48
N ILE A 87 3.10 13.04 -4.49
CA ILE A 87 2.38 11.77 -4.61
C ILE A 87 1.51 11.51 -3.37
N HIS A 88 2.06 11.65 -2.16
CA HIS A 88 1.34 11.34 -0.93
C HIS A 88 0.16 12.30 -0.67
N SER A 89 0.33 13.60 -0.94
CA SER A 89 -0.73 14.59 -0.77
C SER A 89 -1.90 14.35 -1.73
N HIS A 90 -1.60 13.92 -2.96
CA HIS A 90 -2.60 13.65 -4.00
C HIS A 90 -3.14 12.21 -3.98
N TYR A 91 -2.65 11.36 -3.09
CA TYR A 91 -3.20 10.01 -2.96
C TYR A 91 -4.64 10.07 -2.42
N LYS A 92 -5.56 9.45 -3.16
CA LYS A 92 -6.96 9.30 -2.74
C LYS A 92 -7.07 8.16 -1.74
N LEU A 93 -7.55 8.48 -0.55
CA LEU A 93 -7.84 7.51 0.49
C LEU A 93 -9.29 7.01 0.37
N TYR A 94 -9.47 5.72 0.63
CA TYR A 94 -10.73 5.00 0.69
C TYR A 94 -10.99 4.48 2.11
N PRO A 95 -12.22 4.05 2.46
CA PRO A 95 -12.56 3.54 3.79
C PRO A 95 -11.58 2.48 4.32
N ILE A 96 -11.11 1.57 3.47
CA ILE A 96 -10.14 0.52 3.84
C ILE A 96 -8.83 1.07 4.41
N ASN A 97 -8.36 2.24 3.96
CA ASN A 97 -7.13 2.83 4.48
C ASN A 97 -7.29 3.29 5.93
N TYR A 98 -8.44 3.88 6.26
CA TYR A 98 -8.77 4.34 7.61
C TYR A 98 -9.05 3.16 8.54
N ILE A 99 -9.84 2.19 8.09
CA ILE A 99 -10.13 0.95 8.83
C ILE A 99 -8.84 0.21 9.16
N ALA A 100 -7.94 0.06 8.17
CA ALA A 100 -6.67 -0.62 8.37
C ALA A 100 -5.76 0.10 9.37
N TYR A 101 -5.75 1.43 9.37
CA TYR A 101 -5.01 2.21 10.37
C TYR A 101 -5.56 2.00 11.77
N ASP A 102 -6.87 2.20 11.96
CA ASP A 102 -7.53 2.08 13.27
C ASP A 102 -7.40 0.66 13.83
N GLN A 103 -7.52 -0.38 12.99
CA GLN A 103 -7.30 -1.77 13.42
C GLN A 103 -5.86 -2.06 13.86
N LEU A 104 -4.86 -1.47 13.20
CA LEU A 104 -3.45 -1.69 13.54
C LEU A 104 -3.01 -0.96 14.80
N THR A 105 -3.57 0.22 15.06
CA THR A 105 -3.25 1.01 16.25
C THR A 105 -4.12 0.63 17.45
N GLY A 106 -5.25 -0.05 17.22
CA GLY A 106 -6.27 -0.29 18.24
C GLY A 106 -7.03 0.99 18.63
N GLU A 107 -6.94 2.03 17.79
CA GLU A 107 -7.60 3.31 18.01
C GLU A 107 -8.91 3.38 17.21
N SER A 108 -9.63 4.49 17.37
CA SER A 108 -10.82 4.78 16.57
C SER A 108 -10.81 6.21 16.05
N ARG A 109 -9.63 6.65 15.61
CA ARG A 109 -9.33 8.02 15.25
C ARG A 109 -10.09 8.47 14.01
N PHE A 110 -10.41 7.55 13.11
CA PHE A 110 -11.03 7.84 11.81
C PHE A 110 -12.40 7.18 11.65
N LYS A 111 -13.10 6.88 12.75
CA LYS A 111 -14.47 6.31 12.73
C LYS A 111 -15.49 7.15 11.96
N ASP A 112 -15.26 8.45 11.80
CA ASP A 112 -16.08 9.36 10.99
C ASP A 112 -15.87 9.18 9.48
N ARG A 113 -14.84 8.43 9.06
CA ARG A 113 -14.44 8.23 7.66
C ARG A 113 -14.94 6.93 7.03
N TYR A 114 -15.61 6.08 7.81
CA TYR A 114 -16.17 4.81 7.34
C TYR A 114 -17.42 4.42 8.12
N THR A 115 -18.26 3.60 7.52
CA THR A 115 -19.47 3.06 8.15
C THR A 115 -19.26 1.65 8.69
N ALA A 116 -20.20 1.15 9.48
CA ALA A 116 -20.20 -0.26 9.89
C ALA A 116 -20.28 -1.22 8.68
N SER A 117 -21.00 -0.83 7.62
CA SER A 117 -21.06 -1.61 6.37
C SER A 117 -19.72 -1.64 5.66
N ASP A 118 -18.96 -0.54 5.67
CA ASP A 118 -17.62 -0.52 5.07
C ASP A 118 -16.65 -1.43 5.84
N MET A 119 -16.75 -1.44 7.17
CA MET A 119 -15.97 -2.36 8.00
C MET A 119 -16.25 -3.82 7.65
N GLU A 120 -17.53 -4.21 7.54
CA GLU A 120 -17.92 -5.57 7.16
C GLU A 120 -17.42 -5.96 5.75
N LYS A 121 -17.51 -5.04 4.78
CA LYS A 121 -16.99 -5.25 3.43
C LYS A 121 -15.47 -5.46 3.44
N VAL A 122 -14.74 -4.64 4.20
CA VAL A 122 -13.28 -4.74 4.32
C VAL A 122 -12.88 -6.04 5.00
N GLU A 123 -13.57 -6.45 6.06
CA GLU A 123 -13.34 -7.75 6.71
C GLU A 123 -13.54 -8.91 5.75
N THR A 124 -14.66 -8.90 5.03
CA THR A 124 -14.99 -9.93 4.04
C THR A 124 -13.95 -9.96 2.92
N TYR A 125 -13.57 -8.79 2.40
CA TYR A 125 -12.56 -8.66 1.36
C TYR A 125 -11.22 -9.23 1.81
N ILE A 126 -10.65 -8.76 2.92
CA ILE A 126 -9.35 -9.23 3.43
C ILE A 126 -9.40 -10.73 3.72
N GLY A 127 -10.48 -11.21 4.34
CA GLY A 127 -10.69 -12.65 4.56
C GLY A 127 -10.65 -13.45 3.27
N SER A 128 -11.38 -13.00 2.24
CA SER A 128 -11.39 -13.67 0.93
C SER A 128 -10.04 -13.63 0.21
N GLN A 129 -9.24 -12.57 0.40
CA GLN A 129 -7.90 -12.46 -0.17
C GLN A 129 -6.95 -13.45 0.49
N LEU A 130 -6.94 -13.50 1.83
CA LEU A 130 -6.08 -14.43 2.57
C LEU A 130 -6.47 -15.89 2.33
N ALA A 131 -7.75 -16.19 2.09
CA ALA A 131 -8.22 -17.53 1.74
C ALA A 131 -7.66 -18.05 0.40
N LYS A 132 -7.12 -17.17 -0.46
CA LYS A 132 -6.44 -17.57 -1.71
C LYS A 132 -5.03 -18.10 -1.50
N VAL A 133 -4.49 -18.02 -0.29
CA VAL A 133 -3.17 -18.58 0.05
C VAL A 133 -3.35 -20.05 0.41
N ASP A 134 -3.27 -20.93 -0.59
CA ASP A 134 -3.50 -22.37 -0.47
C ASP A 134 -2.23 -23.23 -0.69
N ASP A 135 -1.14 -22.60 -1.13
CA ASP A 135 0.14 -23.23 -1.46
C ASP A 135 1.12 -23.31 -0.28
N VAL A 136 0.82 -22.62 0.83
CA VAL A 136 1.67 -22.61 2.04
C VAL A 136 1.31 -23.78 2.96
N LYS A 137 2.26 -24.70 3.12
CA LYS A 137 2.11 -25.85 4.02
C LYS A 137 2.08 -25.43 5.49
N ASP A 138 1.34 -26.19 6.29
CA ASP A 138 1.27 -26.06 7.75
C ASP A 138 0.96 -24.63 8.21
N LEU A 139 -0.05 -24.02 7.59
CA LEU A 139 -0.54 -22.68 7.95
C LEU A 139 -1.15 -22.71 9.36
N THR A 140 -0.55 -21.96 10.28
CA THR A 140 -1.07 -21.81 11.65
C THR A 140 -1.95 -20.58 11.78
N ALA A 141 -2.75 -20.50 12.85
CA ALA A 141 -3.51 -19.29 13.16
C ALA A 141 -2.59 -18.06 13.32
N SER A 142 -1.41 -18.22 13.91
CA SER A 142 -0.44 -17.13 14.04
C SER A 142 0.10 -16.64 12.71
N ASP A 143 0.19 -17.51 11.70
CA ASP A 143 0.61 -17.11 10.35
C ASP A 143 -0.49 -16.33 9.64
N MET A 144 -1.75 -16.73 9.81
CA MET A 144 -2.91 -15.99 9.31
C MET A 144 -2.98 -14.59 9.93
N ASP A 145 -2.79 -14.48 11.24
CA ASP A 145 -2.76 -13.18 11.93
C ASP A 145 -1.62 -12.30 11.43
N TYR A 146 -0.44 -12.90 11.19
CA TYR A 146 0.70 -12.19 10.63
C TYR A 146 0.42 -11.68 9.21
N MET A 147 -0.09 -12.52 8.32
CA MET A 147 -0.45 -12.13 6.96
C MET A 147 -1.52 -11.03 6.97
N ARG A 148 -2.55 -11.17 7.80
CA ARG A 148 -3.57 -10.13 8.00
C ARG A 148 -2.95 -8.81 8.43
N LYS A 149 -2.05 -8.83 9.42
CA LYS A 149 -1.33 -7.63 9.86
C LYS A 149 -0.52 -7.00 8.73
N MET A 150 0.09 -7.78 7.85
CA MET A 150 0.82 -7.28 6.68
C MET A 150 -0.11 -6.61 5.66
N VAL A 151 -1.27 -7.22 5.37
CA VAL A 151 -2.30 -6.62 4.51
C VAL A 151 -2.76 -5.28 5.07
N LEU A 152 -3.16 -5.24 6.35
CA LEU A 152 -3.57 -3.99 7.00
C LEU A 152 -2.43 -2.94 6.97
N THR A 153 -1.17 -3.36 7.12
CA THR A 153 -0.03 -2.43 7.09
C THR A 153 0.09 -1.77 5.73
N MET A 154 -0.07 -2.53 4.65
CA MET A 154 -0.05 -1.99 3.29
C MET A 154 -1.17 -0.97 3.08
N TYR A 155 -2.40 -1.25 3.52
CA TYR A 155 -3.52 -0.32 3.37
C TYR A 155 -3.43 0.90 4.31
N ALA A 156 -2.79 0.80 5.47
CA ALA A 156 -2.60 1.92 6.39
C ALA A 156 -1.47 2.88 5.94
N ASN A 157 -0.51 2.42 5.14
CA ASN A 157 0.66 3.21 4.75
C ASN A 157 0.33 4.49 3.98
N PRO A 158 -0.59 4.50 2.98
CA PRO A 158 -0.99 5.74 2.31
C PRO A 158 -1.50 6.81 3.27
N LEU A 159 -2.33 6.43 4.25
CA LEU A 159 -2.82 7.34 5.29
C LEU A 159 -1.67 7.81 6.20
N ARG A 160 -0.80 6.91 6.65
CA ARG A 160 0.39 7.27 7.45
C ARG A 160 1.29 8.28 6.74
N ASN A 161 1.51 8.09 5.44
CA ASN A 161 2.33 9.00 4.65
C ASN A 161 1.66 10.36 4.51
N LYS A 162 0.35 10.40 4.26
CA LYS A 162 -0.42 11.65 4.17
C LYS A 162 -0.50 12.42 5.49
N LEU A 163 -0.41 11.74 6.63
CA LEU A 163 -0.35 12.37 7.97
C LEU A 163 1.05 12.93 8.33
N LYS A 164 2.09 12.58 7.57
CA LYS A 164 3.48 13.02 7.81
C LYS A 164 3.87 14.26 7.00
N ILE A 165 3.08 14.59 5.97
CA ILE A 165 3.20 15.83 5.20
C ILE A 165 2.64 16.97 6.06
#